data_AF-A0A938QWP1-F1
#
_entry.id   AF-A0A938QWP1-F1
#
_cell.length_a   1.000
_cell.length_b   1.000
_cell.length_c   1.000
_cell.angle_alpha   90.00
_cell.angle_beta   90.00
_cell.angle_gamma   90.00
#
_symmetry.space_group_name_H-M   'P 1'
#
loop_
_entity.id
_entity.type
_entity.pdbx_description
1 polymer ?
#
loop_
_entity_poly.entity_id
_entity_poly.type
_entity_poly.pdbx_seq_one_letter_code
_entity_poly.pdbx_strand_id
1 'polypeptide(L)'
;MLGRVDHRQVGVSPHVASERGSSCIAMDLSLPRSWVEDRARCRKAGVPDELTFRTNWQRGLEQIDAARRAGIRDHVVLADAGFGDVHDFRAGIAGRGLRYVAGIQSAVEVWAPGAGPEPPAQPSGSKRGRPRTRFRTGNDAPVTLAELAASLGQKALKTHT
;
A
#
# COMPACT_ATOMS: atom_id res chain seq x y z
N MET A 1 -28.52 -11.81 -11.16
CA MET A 1 -28.49 -11.23 -9.79
C MET A 1 -28.67 -9.73 -9.90
N LEU A 2 -29.74 -9.17 -9.33
CA LEU A 2 -29.87 -7.72 -9.14
C LEU A 2 -28.81 -7.27 -8.13
N GLY A 3 -27.84 -6.48 -8.59
CA GLY A 3 -26.76 -5.95 -7.75
C GLY A 3 -27.25 -4.79 -6.90
N ARG A 4 -27.34 -5.00 -5.58
CA ARG A 4 -27.49 -3.92 -4.61
C ARG A 4 -26.16 -3.17 -4.55
N VAL A 5 -26.12 -1.94 -5.05
CA VAL A 5 -24.97 -1.04 -4.84
C VAL A 5 -25.08 -0.51 -3.41
N ASP A 6 -24.41 -1.16 -2.47
CA ASP A 6 -24.29 -0.62 -1.12
C ASP A 6 -23.42 0.65 -1.17
N HIS A 7 -23.99 1.80 -0.84
CA HIS A 7 -23.26 3.05 -0.66
C HIS A 7 -22.47 3.00 0.65
N ARG A 8 -21.40 2.20 0.71
CA ARG A 8 -20.54 2.15 1.91
C ARG A 8 -19.59 3.33 1.95
N GLN A 9 -19.61 4.03 3.08
CA GLN A 9 -18.56 4.94 3.48
C GLN A 9 -17.38 4.13 4.04
N VAL A 10 -16.16 4.43 3.61
CA VAL A 10 -14.94 3.73 4.06
C VAL A 10 -14.06 4.73 4.80
N GLY A 11 -13.82 4.46 6.08
CA GLY A 11 -12.88 5.23 6.92
C GLY A 11 -11.51 4.57 6.94
N VAL A 12 -10.45 5.39 6.92
CA VAL A 12 -9.06 4.99 7.16
C VAL A 12 -8.65 5.57 8.51
N SER A 13 -8.19 4.72 9.44
CA SER A 13 -7.79 5.14 10.78
C SER A 13 -6.57 4.35 11.26
N PRO A 14 -5.51 5.01 11.75
CA PRO A 14 -4.44 4.35 12.48
C PRO A 14 -4.82 4.24 13.95
N HIS A 15 -4.34 3.18 14.58
CA HIS A 15 -4.51 2.96 16.00
C HIS A 15 -3.16 2.77 16.66
N VAL A 16 -2.98 3.39 17.82
CA VAL A 16 -1.88 3.02 18.73
C VAL A 16 -2.41 1.94 19.64
N ALA A 17 -1.75 0.78 19.61
CA ALA A 17 -2.12 -0.38 20.40
C ALA A 17 -1.04 -0.73 21.43
N SER A 18 -1.49 -1.19 22.59
CA SER A 18 -0.67 -1.72 23.68
C SER A 18 -1.45 -2.85 24.38
N GLU A 19 -0.81 -3.52 25.34
CA GLU A 19 -1.48 -4.51 26.20
C GLU A 19 -2.70 -3.95 26.95
N ARG A 20 -2.74 -2.63 27.16
CA ARG A 20 -3.85 -1.95 27.85
C ARG A 20 -5.02 -1.61 26.93
N GLY A 21 -4.86 -1.82 25.63
CA GLY A 21 -5.89 -1.55 24.63
C GLY A 21 -5.38 -0.76 23.43
N SER A 22 -6.33 -0.31 22.62
CA SER A 22 -6.12 0.38 21.35
C SER A 22 -6.82 1.74 21.35
N SER A 23 -6.18 2.75 20.77
CA SER A 23 -6.77 4.08 20.61
C SER A 23 -6.63 4.56 19.18
N CYS A 24 -7.74 4.97 18.60
CA CYS A 24 -7.79 5.63 17.29
C CYS A 24 -7.14 7.02 17.42
N ILE A 25 -6.12 7.30 16.61
CA ILE A 25 -5.37 8.56 16.69
C ILE A 25 -5.68 9.51 15.53
N ALA A 26 -6.30 9.00 14.46
CA ALA A 26 -6.78 9.78 13.32
C ALA A 26 -7.87 9.01 12.59
N MET A 27 -8.75 9.73 11.89
CA MET A 27 -9.76 9.11 11.03
C MET A 27 -10.02 9.99 9.83
N ASP A 28 -10.06 9.38 8.66
CA ASP A 28 -10.33 10.03 7.39
C ASP A 28 -11.34 9.25 6.56
N LEU A 29 -12.27 9.96 5.94
CA LEU A 29 -13.20 9.35 4.99
C LEU A 29 -12.58 9.25 3.59
N SER A 30 -12.59 8.05 3.04
CA SER A 30 -12.26 7.82 1.64
C SER A 30 -13.40 8.30 0.74
N LEU A 31 -13.09 9.23 -0.16
CA LEU A 31 -14.02 9.70 -1.17
C LEU A 31 -13.59 9.19 -2.54
N PRO A 32 -14.51 8.60 -3.33
CA PRO A 32 -14.19 8.18 -4.69
C PRO A 32 -13.83 9.41 -5.54
N ARG A 33 -13.00 9.19 -6.56
CA ARG A 33 -12.52 10.28 -7.44
C ARG A 33 -13.67 11.14 -7.99
N SER A 34 -14.77 10.52 -8.40
CA SER A 34 -15.96 11.21 -8.92
C SER A 34 -16.61 12.19 -7.93
N TRP A 35 -16.46 11.96 -6.62
CA TRP A 35 -16.91 12.91 -5.59
C TRP A 35 -15.96 14.09 -5.47
N VAL A 36 -14.66 13.81 -5.39
CA VAL A 36 -13.63 14.86 -5.28
C VAL A 36 -13.50 15.71 -6.55
N GLU A 37 -14.04 15.26 -7.68
CA GLU A 37 -14.13 16.05 -8.91
C GLU A 37 -15.42 16.90 -8.99
N ASP A 38 -16.50 16.49 -8.33
CA ASP A 38 -17.73 17.28 -8.20
C ASP A 38 -17.66 18.25 -7.01
N ARG A 39 -17.12 19.45 -7.26
CA ARG A 39 -16.97 20.49 -6.22
C ARG A 39 -18.31 21.00 -5.68
N ALA A 40 -19.35 21.09 -6.51
CA ALA A 40 -20.67 21.54 -6.08
C ALA A 40 -21.27 20.56 -5.06
N ARG A 41 -21.18 19.25 -5.36
CA ARG A 41 -21.59 18.19 -4.44
C ARG A 41 -20.78 18.17 -3.14
N CYS A 42 -19.47 18.34 -3.23
CA CYS A 42 -18.60 18.37 -2.05
C CYS A 42 -18.90 19.54 -1.12
N ARG A 43 -19.05 20.76 -1.64
CA ARG A 43 -19.47 21.93 -0.83
C ARG A 43 -20.81 21.70 -0.15
N LYS A 44 -21.78 21.14 -0.89
CA LYS A 44 -23.09 20.78 -0.32
C LYS A 44 -22.99 19.78 0.83
N ALA A 45 -21.99 18.89 0.79
CA ALA A 45 -21.72 17.91 1.84
C ALA A 45 -20.73 18.40 2.92
N GLY A 46 -20.29 19.66 2.89
CA GLY A 46 -19.32 20.22 3.85
C GLY A 46 -17.88 19.73 3.66
N VAL A 47 -17.56 19.15 2.51
CA VAL A 47 -16.19 18.70 2.19
C VAL A 47 -15.33 19.92 1.81
N PRO A 48 -14.14 20.12 2.44
CA PRO A 48 -13.24 21.22 2.11
C PRO A 48 -12.76 21.23 0.66
N ASP A 49 -12.44 22.42 0.14
CA ASP A 49 -12.05 22.61 -1.26
C ASP A 49 -10.63 22.09 -1.55
N GLU A 50 -9.76 22.16 -0.55
CA GLU A 50 -8.38 21.66 -0.59
C GLU A 50 -8.32 20.12 -0.62
N LEU A 51 -9.43 19.43 -0.33
CA LEU A 51 -9.48 17.98 -0.38
C LEU A 51 -9.38 17.49 -1.82
N THR A 52 -8.27 16.83 -2.12
CA THR A 52 -8.03 16.17 -3.42
C THR A 52 -8.10 14.66 -3.29
N PHE A 53 -8.29 13.96 -4.41
CA PHE A 53 -8.34 12.50 -4.41
C PHE A 53 -7.07 11.88 -3.84
N ARG A 54 -7.25 10.93 -2.91
CA ARG A 54 -6.19 10.10 -2.33
C ARG A 54 -6.70 8.67 -2.22
N THR A 55 -5.83 7.71 -2.50
CA THR A 55 -6.11 6.31 -2.22
C THR A 55 -6.05 6.05 -0.70
N ASN A 56 -6.69 4.98 -0.24
CA ASN A 56 -6.67 4.62 1.18
C ASN A 56 -5.25 4.43 1.71
N TRP A 57 -4.38 3.80 0.94
CA TRP A 57 -2.99 3.58 1.34
C TRP A 57 -2.19 4.88 1.45
N GLN A 58 -2.43 5.86 0.57
CA GLN A 58 -1.82 7.19 0.66
C GLN A 58 -2.25 7.90 1.94
N ARG A 59 -3.56 7.86 2.24
CA ARG A 59 -4.10 8.42 3.50
C ARG A 59 -3.47 7.77 4.72
N GLY A 60 -3.30 6.44 4.72
CA GLY A 60 -2.65 5.74 5.82
C GLY A 60 -1.22 6.22 6.07
N LEU A 61 -0.42 6.43 5.01
CA LEU A 61 0.93 6.98 5.13
C LEU A 61 0.94 8.43 5.64
N GLU A 62 0.02 9.27 5.15
CA GLU A 62 -0.13 10.65 5.58
C GLU A 62 -0.50 10.73 7.08
N GLN A 63 -1.39 9.85 7.55
CA GLN A 63 -1.77 9.76 8.96
C GLN A 63 -0.62 9.26 9.84
N ILE A 64 0.19 8.32 9.36
CA ILE A 64 1.43 7.91 10.05
C ILE A 64 2.36 9.11 10.21
N ASP A 65 2.58 9.88 9.15
CA ASP A 65 3.44 11.07 9.21
C ASP A 65 2.88 12.14 10.17
N ALA A 66 1.56 12.33 10.17
CA ALA A 66 0.90 13.24 11.11
C ALA A 66 1.07 12.80 12.57
N ALA A 67 0.90 11.50 12.86
CA ALA A 67 1.11 10.94 14.19
C ALA A 67 2.55 11.17 14.69
N ARG A 68 3.54 10.94 13.83
CA ARG A 68 4.96 11.19 14.17
C ARG A 68 5.23 12.66 14.43
N ARG A 69 4.68 13.57 13.61
CA ARG A 69 4.78 15.03 13.84
C ARG A 69 4.12 15.46 15.15
N ALA A 70 3.07 14.76 15.59
CA ALA A 70 2.41 14.98 16.87
C ALA A 70 3.17 14.36 18.07
N GLY A 71 4.34 13.76 17.86
CA GLY A 71 5.18 13.19 18.92
C GLY A 71 4.80 11.77 19.33
N ILE A 72 3.93 11.09 18.57
CA ILE A 72 3.69 9.66 18.78
C ILE A 72 4.98 8.89 18.46
N ARG A 73 5.41 8.04 19.39
CA ARG A 73 6.64 7.23 19.24
C ARG A 73 6.50 6.26 18.08
N ASP A 74 7.61 6.04 17.39
CA ASP A 74 7.70 5.05 16.32
C ASP A 74 7.57 3.64 16.90
N HIS A 75 6.58 2.90 16.38
CA HIS A 75 6.31 1.50 16.69
C HIS A 75 6.27 0.68 15.39
N VAL A 76 6.18 -0.65 15.52
CA VAL A 76 5.95 -1.52 14.36
C VAL A 76 4.56 -1.21 13.78
N VAL A 77 4.51 -0.91 12.49
CA VAL A 77 3.24 -0.68 11.77
C VAL A 77 2.62 -2.03 11.43
N LEU A 78 1.38 -2.24 11.86
CA LEU A 78 0.57 -3.39 11.47
C LEU A 78 -0.44 -2.98 10.41
N ALA A 79 -0.56 -3.77 9.34
CA ALA A 79 -1.49 -3.50 8.25
C ALA A 79 -2.11 -4.79 7.72
N ASP A 80 -3.39 -4.73 7.34
CA ASP A 80 -4.06 -5.84 6.65
C ASP A 80 -3.67 -5.93 5.17
N ALA A 81 -4.19 -6.93 4.46
CA ALA A 81 -3.92 -7.14 3.03
C ALA A 81 -4.40 -6.00 2.13
N GLY A 82 -5.46 -5.27 2.49
CA GLY A 82 -5.94 -4.12 1.73
C GLY A 82 -4.90 -2.99 1.61
N PHE A 83 -3.99 -2.92 2.57
CA PHE A 83 -2.81 -2.05 2.50
C PHE A 83 -1.55 -2.82 2.08
N GLY A 84 -1.37 -4.00 2.64
CA GLY A 84 -0.17 -4.78 2.51
C GLY A 84 0.05 -5.32 1.10
N ASP A 85 -0.97 -5.49 0.27
CA ASP A 85 -0.80 -5.85 -1.15
C ASP A 85 -0.12 -4.73 -1.96
N VAL A 86 -0.29 -3.48 -1.53
CA VAL A 86 0.27 -2.31 -2.21
C VAL A 86 1.76 -2.21 -1.94
N HIS A 87 2.59 -2.50 -2.95
CA HIS A 87 4.04 -2.37 -2.85
C HIS A 87 4.47 -0.98 -2.37
N ASP A 88 3.91 0.08 -2.96
CA ASP A 88 4.23 1.48 -2.63
C ASP A 88 3.90 1.82 -1.18
N PHE A 89 2.89 1.18 -0.58
CA PHE A 89 2.59 1.35 0.84
C PHE A 89 3.69 0.76 1.71
N ARG A 90 4.08 -0.50 1.44
CA ARG A 90 5.17 -1.18 2.16
C ARG A 90 6.50 -0.45 2.01
N ALA A 91 6.84 -0.05 0.78
CA ALA A 91 8.02 0.75 0.48
C ALA A 91 7.94 2.13 1.15
N GLY A 92 6.75 2.73 1.20
CA GLY A 92 6.51 4.00 1.89
C GLY A 92 6.77 3.91 3.40
N ILE A 93 6.36 2.82 4.07
CA ILE A 93 6.67 2.62 5.49
C ILE A 93 8.18 2.42 5.69
N ALA A 94 8.81 1.55 4.89
CA ALA A 94 10.24 1.30 4.98
C ALA A 94 11.08 2.56 4.73
N GLY A 95 10.72 3.37 3.73
CA GLY A 95 11.39 4.65 3.43
C GLY A 95 11.28 5.69 4.54
N ARG A 96 10.35 5.54 5.48
CA ARG A 96 10.22 6.36 6.69
C ARG A 96 11.10 5.87 7.85
N GLY A 97 11.85 4.78 7.66
CA GLY A 97 12.66 4.12 8.69
C GLY A 97 11.84 3.26 9.65
N LEU A 98 10.57 2.99 9.33
CA LEU A 98 9.66 2.24 10.19
C LEU A 98 9.68 0.75 9.85
N ARG A 99 9.61 -0.08 10.89
CA ARG A 99 9.38 -1.52 10.76
C ARG A 99 7.89 -1.79 10.56
N TYR A 100 7.55 -2.81 9.79
CA TYR A 100 6.15 -3.19 9.58
C TYR A 100 5.96 -4.70 9.53
N VAL A 101 4.73 -5.13 9.85
CA VAL A 101 4.18 -6.45 9.53
C VAL A 101 2.88 -6.20 8.80
N ALA A 102 2.81 -6.66 7.55
CA ALA A 102 1.64 -6.46 6.70
C ALA A 102 1.12 -7.80 6.20
N GLY A 103 -0.18 -8.03 6.34
CA GLY A 103 -0.85 -9.11 5.64
C GLY A 103 -0.74 -8.88 4.13
N ILE A 104 -0.57 -9.94 3.34
CA ILE A 104 -0.53 -9.88 1.89
C ILE A 104 -1.36 -11.06 1.36
N GLN A 105 -2.16 -10.84 0.33
CA GLN A 105 -2.89 -11.90 -0.35
C GLN A 105 -1.91 -12.90 -0.97
N SER A 106 -2.23 -14.19 -0.84
CA SER A 106 -1.40 -15.28 -1.34
C SER A 106 -1.19 -15.26 -2.86
N ALA A 107 -2.13 -14.65 -3.60
CA ALA A 107 -2.08 -14.50 -5.05
C ALA A 107 -1.17 -13.35 -5.53
N VAL A 108 -0.64 -12.52 -4.62
CA VAL A 108 0.30 -11.46 -5.00
C VAL A 108 1.56 -12.10 -5.59
N GLU A 109 1.96 -11.62 -6.75
CA GLU A 109 3.17 -12.04 -7.43
C GLU A 109 4.41 -11.34 -6.88
N VAL A 110 5.45 -12.12 -6.63
CA VAL A 110 6.73 -11.68 -6.07
C VAL A 110 7.89 -12.31 -6.82
N TRP A 111 9.03 -11.63 -6.79
CA TRP A 111 10.28 -12.21 -7.25
C TRP A 111 10.90 -13.05 -6.14
N ALA A 112 11.28 -14.28 -6.47
CA ALA A 112 12.00 -15.14 -5.54
C ALA A 112 13.35 -14.50 -5.12
N PRO A 113 13.89 -14.80 -3.93
CA PRO A 113 15.17 -14.27 -3.50
C PRO A 113 16.27 -14.51 -4.55
N GLY A 114 16.95 -13.45 -4.97
CA GLY A 114 18.00 -13.50 -5.99
C GLY A 114 17.50 -13.37 -7.43
N ALA A 115 16.19 -13.45 -7.67
CA ALA A 115 15.57 -13.14 -8.95
C ALA A 115 15.07 -11.69 -8.98
N GLY A 116 14.87 -11.16 -10.18
CA GLY A 116 14.35 -9.81 -10.35
C GLY A 116 14.02 -9.50 -11.79
N PRO A 117 13.22 -8.45 -12.02
CA PRO A 117 12.92 -8.00 -13.36
C PRO A 117 14.20 -7.47 -14.01
N GLU A 118 14.44 -7.84 -15.26
CA GLU A 118 15.56 -7.32 -16.03
C GLU A 118 15.30 -5.86 -16.40
N PRO A 119 16.34 -4.99 -16.36
CA PRO A 119 16.19 -3.61 -16.76
C PRO A 119 15.77 -3.52 -18.23
N PRO A 120 15.12 -2.41 -18.64
CA PRO A 120 14.75 -2.22 -20.03
C PRO A 120 15.99 -2.34 -20.91
N ALA A 121 16.07 -3.35 -21.79
CA ALA A 121 17.34 -3.51 -22.51
C ALA A 121 17.66 -2.30 -23.38
N GLN A 122 18.95 -2.02 -23.39
CA GLN A 122 19.54 -0.88 -24.06
C GLN A 122 19.34 -1.02 -25.57
N PRO A 123 18.97 0.05 -26.28
CA PRO A 123 18.93 0.02 -27.73
C PRO A 123 20.34 -0.29 -28.26
N SER A 124 20.46 -1.28 -29.15
CA SER A 124 21.73 -1.68 -29.79
C SER A 124 22.18 -0.71 -30.90
N GLY A 125 21.72 0.56 -30.86
CA GLY A 125 21.93 1.53 -31.92
C GLY A 125 21.66 2.98 -31.48
N SER A 126 21.09 3.77 -32.39
CA SER A 126 20.86 5.21 -32.21
C SER A 126 20.15 5.55 -30.89
N LYS A 127 20.69 6.52 -30.14
CA LYS A 127 20.08 7.09 -28.93
C LYS A 127 18.90 8.04 -29.22
N ARG A 128 18.46 8.17 -30.49
CA ARG A 128 17.27 8.96 -30.84
C ARG A 128 16.00 8.17 -30.52
N GLY A 129 15.16 8.74 -29.67
CA GLY A 129 13.82 8.22 -29.36
C GLY A 129 13.52 8.25 -27.87
N ARG A 130 12.27 7.97 -27.50
CA ARG A 130 11.86 7.85 -26.09
C ARG A 130 12.58 6.66 -25.45
N PRO A 131 13.26 6.84 -24.29
CA PRO A 131 13.89 5.74 -23.57
C PRO A 131 12.88 4.62 -23.28
N ARG A 132 13.32 3.36 -23.43
CA ARG A 132 12.51 2.21 -23.00
C ARG A 132 12.48 2.21 -21.47
N THR A 133 11.29 2.24 -20.89
CA THR A 133 11.10 2.27 -19.42
C THR A 133 10.52 0.99 -18.85
N ARG A 134 10.06 0.07 -19.70
CA ARG A 134 9.46 -1.20 -19.26
C ARG A 134 10.54 -2.22 -18.94
N PHE A 135 10.54 -2.68 -17.69
CA PHE A 135 11.28 -3.84 -17.25
C PHE A 135 10.78 -5.10 -17.96
N ARG A 136 11.63 -6.13 -18.03
CA ARG A 136 11.34 -7.40 -18.70
C ARG A 136 11.35 -8.53 -17.69
N THR A 137 10.49 -9.50 -17.95
CA THR A 137 10.60 -10.83 -17.34
C THR A 137 11.70 -11.55 -18.12
N GLY A 138 12.83 -11.85 -17.49
CA GLY A 138 13.91 -12.63 -18.08
C GLY A 138 13.51 -14.11 -18.22
N ASN A 139 14.45 -15.02 -17.97
CA ASN A 139 14.09 -16.44 -17.84
C ASN A 139 13.33 -16.75 -16.55
N ASP A 140 13.49 -15.92 -15.52
CA ASP A 140 12.75 -16.04 -14.26
C ASP A 140 11.42 -15.31 -14.37
N ALA A 141 10.33 -16.00 -14.01
CA ALA A 141 9.01 -15.43 -13.87
C ALA A 141 8.74 -15.10 -12.39
N PRO A 142 7.97 -14.04 -12.09
CA PRO A 142 7.45 -13.86 -10.75
C PRO A 142 6.58 -15.08 -10.37
N VAL A 143 6.61 -15.43 -9.10
CA VAL A 143 5.83 -16.53 -8.51
C VAL A 143 4.82 -15.95 -7.55
N THR A 144 3.72 -16.66 -7.32
CA THR A 144 2.78 -16.24 -6.27
C THR A 144 3.43 -16.38 -4.90
N LEU A 145 2.98 -15.56 -3.95
CA LEU A 145 3.45 -15.64 -2.58
C LEU A 145 3.13 -17.02 -1.96
N ALA A 146 2.03 -17.65 -2.36
CA ALA A 146 1.70 -19.03 -1.99
C ALA A 146 2.78 -20.03 -2.45
N GLU A 147 3.17 -19.98 -3.72
CA GLU A 147 4.19 -20.87 -4.28
C GLU A 147 5.56 -20.63 -3.62
N LEU A 148 5.91 -19.35 -3.40
CA LEU A 148 7.15 -19.01 -2.70
C LEU A 148 7.13 -19.51 -1.24
N ALA A 149 6.03 -19.32 -0.52
CA ALA A 149 5.91 -19.80 0.86
C ALA A 149 5.99 -21.33 0.94
N ALA A 150 5.38 -22.04 -0.02
CA ALA A 150 5.46 -23.49 -0.12
C ALA A 150 6.89 -23.98 -0.41
N SER A 151 7.65 -23.27 -1.25
CA SER A 151 9.02 -23.67 -1.63
C SER A 151 10.06 -23.42 -0.54
N LEU A 152 9.87 -22.39 0.30
CA LEU A 152 10.78 -22.06 1.40
C LEU A 152 10.68 -23.05 2.59
N GLY A 153 9.56 -23.78 2.70
CA GLY A 153 9.29 -24.71 3.79
C GLY A 153 9.09 -24.03 5.16
N GLN A 154 8.49 -24.73 6.12
CA GLN A 154 8.14 -24.16 7.43
C GLN A 154 9.35 -23.61 8.23
N LYS A 155 10.56 -24.13 7.98
CA LYS A 155 11.78 -23.70 8.67
C LYS A 155 12.23 -22.28 8.29
N ALA A 156 11.78 -21.75 7.17
CA ALA A 156 12.09 -20.38 6.74
C ALA A 156 11.14 -19.32 7.34
N LEU A 157 10.00 -19.75 7.90
CA LEU A 157 9.06 -18.86 8.56
C LEU A 157 9.60 -18.49 9.95
N LYS A 158 9.73 -17.17 10.21
CA LYS A 158 10.12 -16.65 11.51
C LYS A 158 8.92 -16.03 12.20
N THR A 159 8.57 -16.56 13.36
CA THR A 159 7.61 -15.91 14.26
C THR A 159 8.35 -14.80 14.99
N HIS A 160 7.91 -13.57 14.77
CA HIS A 160 8.34 -12.43 15.58
C HIS A 160 7.36 -12.31 16.74
N THR A 161 7.84 -12.58 17.95
CA THR A 161 7.08 -12.42 19.21
C THR A 161 7.47 -11.11 19.87
#